data_AF-A0A401SJT5-F1
#
_entry.id   AF-A0A401SJT5-F1
#
_cell.length_a   1.000
_cell.length_b   1.000
_cell.length_c   1.000
_cell.angle_alpha   90.00
_cell.angle_beta   90.00
_cell.angle_gamma   90.00
#
_symmetry.space_group_name_H-M   'P 1'
#
loop_
_entity.id
_entity.type
_entity.pdbx_description
1 polymer ?
#
loop_
_entity_poly.entity_id
_entity_poly.type
_entity_poly.pdbx_seq_one_letter_code
_entity_poly.pdbx_strand_id
1 'polypeptide(L)'
;MKQARKYQEELNIKGECQYSDGWLQKFKKPNGVKYLKICGEKTSADYEAAENYVGEFAKLISDKSLSLEQIYSADVTALYWRYVPRETLATANE
;
A
#
# COMPACT_ATOMS: atom_id res chain seq x y z
N MET A 1 19.69 4.14 -16.64
CA MET A 1 20.16 5.08 -17.70
C MET A 1 19.03 5.68 -18.54
N LYS A 2 18.20 4.90 -19.26
CA LYS A 2 17.11 5.45 -20.11
C LYS A 2 16.13 6.38 -19.34
N GLN A 3 15.69 5.95 -18.15
CA GLN A 3 14.80 6.74 -17.30
C GLN A 3 15.42 8.06 -16.84
N ALA A 4 16.74 8.09 -16.59
CA ALA A 4 17.43 9.27 -16.10
C ALA A 4 17.52 10.37 -17.16
N ARG A 5 17.76 9.97 -18.43
CA ARG A 5 17.71 10.88 -19.59
C ARG A 5 16.31 11.47 -19.79
N LYS A 6 15.27 10.64 -19.67
CA LYS A 6 13.88 11.09 -19.73
C LYS A 6 13.58 12.18 -18.68
N TYR A 7 13.99 11.97 -17.43
CA TYR A 7 13.79 12.98 -16.38
C TYR A 7 14.59 14.25 -16.59
N GLN A 8 15.79 14.19 -17.17
CA GLN A 8 16.55 15.39 -17.51
C GLN A 8 15.84 16.25 -18.55
N GLU A 9 15.26 15.62 -19.58
CA GLU A 9 14.45 16.29 -20.58
C GLU A 9 13.19 16.90 -19.95
N GLU A 10 12.45 16.14 -19.14
CA GLU A 10 11.23 16.62 -18.46
C GLU A 10 11.49 17.75 -17.46
N LEU A 11 12.60 17.70 -16.72
CA LEU A 11 12.98 18.71 -15.72
C LEU A 11 13.77 19.88 -16.32
N ASN A 12 14.02 19.87 -17.64
CA ASN A 12 14.76 20.91 -18.36
C ASN A 12 16.14 21.21 -17.76
N ILE A 13 16.85 20.18 -17.28
CA ILE A 13 18.17 20.33 -16.66
C ILE A 13 19.22 20.55 -17.76
N LYS A 14 19.74 21.78 -17.84
CA LYS A 14 20.76 22.18 -18.81
C LYS A 14 22.16 21.73 -18.35
N GLY A 15 22.82 20.85 -19.11
CA GLY A 15 24.19 20.40 -18.87
C GLY A 15 24.40 18.91 -19.16
N GLU A 16 25.66 18.48 -19.30
CA GLU A 16 25.99 17.04 -19.41
C GLU A 16 25.77 16.35 -18.07
N CYS A 17 24.78 15.45 -18.01
CA CYS A 17 24.53 14.64 -16.83
C CYS A 17 25.24 13.29 -16.96
N GLN A 18 26.22 13.03 -16.08
CA GLN A 18 26.83 11.71 -15.95
C GLN A 18 25.96 10.81 -15.07
N TYR A 19 25.23 9.91 -15.72
CA TYR A 19 24.44 8.91 -15.02
C TYR A 19 25.34 7.70 -14.74
N SER A 20 25.74 7.49 -13.49
CA SER A 20 26.34 6.23 -13.05
C SER A 20 25.25 5.34 -12.47
N ASP A 21 25.41 4.02 -12.43
CA ASP A 21 24.38 3.14 -11.82
C ASP A 21 24.08 3.50 -10.34
N GLY A 22 25.01 4.17 -9.66
CA GLY A 22 24.83 4.70 -8.31
C GLY A 22 24.15 6.07 -8.19
N TRP A 23 23.82 6.76 -9.29
CA TRP A 23 23.24 8.12 -9.26
C TRP A 23 21.94 8.16 -8.46
N LEU A 24 21.08 7.16 -8.64
CA LEU A 24 19.80 7.06 -7.96
C LEU A 24 19.98 6.84 -6.46
N GLN A 25 20.97 6.04 -6.06
CA GLN A 25 21.30 5.82 -4.65
C GLN A 25 21.83 7.10 -3.99
N LYS A 26 22.69 7.85 -4.69
CA LYS A 26 23.19 9.16 -4.24
C LYS A 26 22.10 10.22 -4.18
N PHE A 27 21.08 10.14 -5.03
CA PHE A 27 19.91 11.02 -4.96
C PHE A 27 18.99 10.66 -3.79
N LYS A 28 18.70 9.38 -3.59
CA LYS A 28 17.75 8.92 -2.56
C LYS A 28 18.25 9.15 -1.13
N LYS A 29 19.52 8.87 -0.86
CA LYS A 29 20.09 8.85 0.50
C LYS A 29 20.04 10.22 1.22
N PRO A 30 20.48 11.34 0.63
CA PRO A 30 20.41 12.67 1.27
C PRO A 30 18.98 13.20 1.36
N ASN A 31 18.13 12.88 0.39
CA ASN A 31 16.73 13.33 0.35
C ASN A 31 15.79 12.46 1.19
N GLY A 32 16.32 11.49 1.95
CA GLY A 32 15.52 10.61 2.81
C GLY A 32 14.50 9.75 2.05
N VAL A 33 14.65 9.59 0.73
CA VAL A 33 13.71 8.83 -0.11
C VAL A 33 13.95 7.35 0.13
N LYS A 34 13.03 6.73 0.86
CA LYS A 34 13.05 5.30 1.15
C LYS A 34 12.00 4.59 0.32
N TYR A 35 12.33 3.38 -0.09
CA TYR A 35 11.38 2.48 -0.69
C TYR A 35 10.69 1.73 0.44
N LEU A 36 9.40 1.98 0.63
CA LEU A 36 8.57 1.25 1.57
C LEU A 36 7.72 0.27 0.79
N LYS A 37 7.94 -1.02 1.03
CA LYS A 37 7.00 -2.05 0.61
C LYS A 37 5.80 -1.92 1.52
N ILE A 38 4.67 -1.47 1.00
CA ILE A 38 3.40 -1.54 1.71
C ILE A 38 3.02 -3.01 1.67
N CYS A 39 3.46 -3.77 2.68
CA CYS A 39 2.85 -5.05 2.95
C CYS A 39 1.41 -4.75 3.37
N GLY A 40 0.45 -5.12 2.51
CA GLY A 40 -0.95 -5.16 2.90
C GLY A 40 -1.08 -5.88 4.24
N GLU A 41 -1.94 -5.34 5.09
CA GLU A 41 -2.24 -5.73 6.47
C GLU A 41 -1.43 -6.95 6.94
N LYS A 42 -0.36 -6.67 7.68
CA LYS A 42 0.45 -7.68 8.33
C LYS A 42 -0.40 -8.34 9.43
N THR A 43 -1.14 -9.38 9.05
CA THR A 43 -1.47 -10.60 9.82
C THR A 43 -1.41 -10.43 11.34
N SER A 44 -2.34 -9.66 11.91
CA SER A 44 -2.68 -9.73 13.33
C SER A 44 -4.17 -10.04 13.48
N ALA A 45 -4.63 -11.07 12.75
CA ALA A 45 -5.97 -11.58 12.97
C ALA A 45 -6.04 -12.13 14.40
N ASP A 46 -6.96 -11.60 15.19
CA ASP A 46 -7.23 -12.08 16.54
C ASP A 46 -8.17 -13.28 16.45
N TYR A 47 -7.57 -14.47 16.48
CA TYR A 47 -8.30 -15.73 16.37
C TYR A 47 -9.22 -15.97 17.57
N GLU A 48 -8.80 -15.54 18.77
CA GLU A 48 -9.59 -15.72 19.99
C GLU A 48 -10.83 -14.83 19.97
N ALA A 49 -10.68 -13.56 19.56
CA ALA A 49 -11.82 -12.68 19.35
C ALA A 49 -12.78 -13.20 18.27
N ALA A 50 -12.24 -13.75 17.18
CA ALA A 50 -13.04 -14.34 16.11
C ALA A 50 -13.86 -15.55 16.59
N GLU A 51 -13.24 -16.47 17.34
CA GLU A 51 -13.93 -17.64 17.91
C GLU A 51 -15.05 -17.22 18.88
N ASN A 52 -14.79 -16.23 19.74
CA ASN A 52 -15.78 -15.70 20.67
C ASN A 52 -16.97 -15.01 19.94
N TYR A 53 -16.73 -14.41 18.78
CA TYR A 53 -17.75 -13.68 18.01
C TYR A 53 -18.73 -14.60 17.24
N VAL A 54 -18.38 -15.86 16.98
CA VAL A 54 -19.21 -16.80 16.19
C VAL A 54 -20.65 -16.89 16.73
N GLY A 55 -20.80 -16.97 18.06
CA GLY A 55 -22.11 -17.05 18.69
C GLY A 55 -22.96 -15.78 18.55
N GLU A 56 -22.33 -14.62 18.64
CA GLU A 56 -22.99 -13.33 18.44
C GLU A 56 -23.43 -13.15 16.98
N PHE A 57 -22.58 -13.56 16.04
CA PHE A 57 -22.90 -13.52 14.62
C PHE A 57 -24.08 -14.42 14.25
N ALA A 58 -24.13 -15.63 14.81
CA ALA A 58 -25.26 -16.54 14.61
C ALA A 58 -26.59 -15.97 15.14
N LYS A 59 -26.57 -15.34 16.33
CA LYS A 59 -27.73 -14.63 16.87
C LYS A 59 -28.16 -13.49 15.95
N LEU A 60 -27.22 -12.69 15.46
CA LEU A 60 -27.50 -11.59 14.54
C LEU A 60 -28.20 -12.06 13.26
N ILE A 61 -27.75 -13.17 12.66
CA ILE A 61 -28.38 -13.77 11.48
C ILE A 61 -29.82 -14.17 11.78
N SER A 62 -30.06 -14.86 12.91
CA SER A 62 -31.39 -15.30 13.31
C SER A 62 -32.33 -14.12 13.61
N ASP A 63 -31.88 -13.17 14.43
CA ASP A 63 -32.67 -12.02 14.88
C ASP A 63 -33.11 -11.13 13.71
N LYS A 64 -32.23 -10.99 12.70
CA LYS A 64 -32.50 -10.19 11.50
C LYS A 64 -33.05 -11.01 10.34
N SER A 65 -33.22 -12.32 10.50
CA SER A 65 -33.67 -13.24 9.44
C SER A 65 -32.87 -13.06 8.14
N LEU A 66 -31.55 -12.94 8.26
CA LEU A 66 -30.67 -12.69 7.11
C LEU A 66 -30.47 -13.97 6.30
N SER A 67 -30.52 -13.84 4.97
CA SER A 67 -30.12 -14.90 4.06
C SER A 67 -28.62 -14.86 3.78
N LEU A 68 -28.04 -15.97 3.33
CA LEU A 68 -26.60 -16.06 2.99
C LEU A 68 -26.22 -15.05 1.91
N GLU A 69 -27.13 -14.75 0.99
CA GLU A 69 -26.94 -13.76 -0.09
C GLU A 69 -26.84 -12.32 0.43
N GLN A 70 -27.29 -12.04 1.65
CA GLN A 70 -27.24 -10.73 2.29
C GLN A 70 -25.98 -10.54 3.17
N ILE A 71 -25.17 -11.58 3.33
CA ILE A 71 -23.95 -11.56 4.15
C ILE A 71 -22.75 -11.28 3.24
N TYR A 72 -22.07 -10.15 3.49
CA TYR A 72 -20.89 -9.73 2.72
C TYR A 72 -19.70 -9.51 3.66
N SER A 73 -18.50 -9.95 3.24
CA SER A 73 -17.26 -9.64 3.94
C SER A 73 -16.76 -8.23 3.56
N ALA A 74 -16.45 -7.43 4.58
CA ALA A 74 -15.90 -6.09 4.38
C ALA A 74 -14.39 -6.10 4.09
N ASP A 75 -13.67 -7.21 4.36
CA ASP A 75 -12.21 -7.28 4.14
C ASP A 75 -11.84 -7.13 2.66
N VAL A 76 -12.69 -7.65 1.77
CA VAL A 76 -12.45 -7.64 0.32
C VAL A 76 -12.86 -6.29 -0.33
N THR A 77 -13.48 -5.38 0.43
CA THR A 77 -13.90 -4.06 -0.07
C THR A 77 -12.99 -2.91 0.34
N ALA A 78 -11.82 -3.20 0.92
CA ALA A 78 -10.79 -2.20 1.12
C ALA A 78 -10.10 -1.81 -0.20
N LEU A 79 -10.34 -0.57 -0.63
CA LEU A 79 -9.48 0.22 -1.54
C LEU A 79 -9.39 -0.21 -3.02
N TYR A 80 -10.50 -0.14 -3.75
CA TYR A 80 -10.44 0.23 -5.19
C TYR A 80 -10.63 1.73 -5.45
N TRP A 81 -10.88 2.55 -4.41
CA TRP A 81 -11.11 3.99 -4.58
C TRP A 81 -9.85 4.78 -4.97
N ARG A 82 -8.66 4.23 -4.73
CA ARG A 82 -7.38 4.68 -5.28
C ARG A 82 -6.47 3.47 -5.27
N TYR A 83 -6.00 3.03 -6.43
CA TYR A 83 -4.93 2.05 -6.53
C TYR A 83 -3.72 2.60 -5.79
N VAL A 84 -3.53 2.20 -4.53
CA VAL A 84 -2.31 2.52 -3.78
C VAL A 84 -1.24 1.60 -4.35
N PRO A 85 -0.18 2.13 -4.98
CA PRO A 85 0.90 1.29 -5.46
C PRO A 85 1.43 0.46 -4.29
N ARG A 86 1.66 -0.84 -4.51
CA ARG A 86 2.26 -1.75 -3.52
C ARG A 86 3.60 -1.25 -2.96
N GLU A 87 4.17 -0.25 -3.64
CA GLU A 87 5.47 0.34 -3.44
C GLU A 87 5.30 1.86 -3.49
N THR A 88 5.35 2.53 -2.35
CA THR A 88 5.28 4.00 -2.30
C THR A 88 6.63 4.56 -1.85
N LEU A 89 7.06 5.63 -2.51
CA LEU A 89 8.24 6.40 -2.09
C LEU A 89 7.81 7.32 -0.95
N ALA A 90 8.40 7.13 0.24
CA ALA A 90 8.19 8.02 1.37
C ALA A 90 9.44 8.87 1.60
N THR A 91 9.24 10.16 1.86
CA THR A 91 10.26 11.06 2.41
C THR A 91 10.29 10.87 3.91
N ALA A 92 11.49 10.82 4.52
CA ALA A 92 11.62 10.81 5.97
C ALA A 92 11.23 12.18 6.53
N ASN A 93 9.92 12.40 6.75
CA ASN A 93 9.34 13.35 7.69
C ASN A 93 7.88 12.91 7.90
N GLU A 94 7.63 12.44 9.14
CA GLU A 94 6.46 11.70 9.68
C GLU A 94 6.37 10.21 9.29
#